data_AF-A0AAF0CRS8-F1
#
_entry.id   AF-A0AAF0CRS8-F1
#
_cell.length_a   1.000
_cell.length_b   1.000
_cell.length_c   1.000
_cell.angle_alpha   90.00
_cell.angle_beta   90.00
_cell.angle_gamma   90.00
#
_symmetry.space_group_name_H-M   'P 1'
#
loop_
_entity.id
_entity.type
_entity.pdbx_description
1 polymer ?
#
loop_
_entity_poly.entity_id
_entity_poly.type
_entity_poly.pdbx_seq_one_letter_code
_entity_poly.pdbx_strand_id
1 'polypeptide(L)'
;MRSSVAQSVTLQAGSYDAVVIDGGEFSEPVAQSVTLQAGSYDIVVVDGGEFSEPVAQSVTLQFGSYDVVVVDGGEFSEPVAQSVTLQAGSYDLVIVDGGALSESAACSVDLVSGFYSLA
;
A
#
# COMPACT_ATOMS: atom_id res chain seq x y z
N MET A 1 -3.80 -20.70 3.07
CA MET A 1 -4.55 -19.53 3.60
C MET A 1 -4.14 -19.17 5.01
N ARG A 2 -3.52 -18.00 5.15
CA ARG A 2 -3.17 -17.35 6.43
C ARG A 2 -4.22 -16.29 6.79
N SER A 3 -4.43 -16.09 8.09
CA SER A 3 -5.22 -14.98 8.64
C SER A 3 -4.37 -13.70 8.76
N SER A 4 -5.01 -12.60 9.18
CA SER A 4 -4.35 -11.30 9.34
C SER A 4 -3.11 -11.35 10.23
N VAL A 5 -2.10 -10.56 9.85
CA VAL A 5 -0.81 -10.49 10.57
C VAL A 5 -0.85 -9.40 11.63
N ALA A 6 -1.52 -8.28 11.32
CA ALA A 6 -1.68 -7.16 12.23
C ALA A 6 -3.09 -6.57 12.14
N GLN A 7 -3.57 -5.99 13.24
CA GLN A 7 -4.73 -5.11 13.15
C GLN A 7 -4.33 -3.77 12.52
N SER A 8 -3.21 -3.19 12.95
CA SER A 8 -2.71 -1.92 12.45
C SER A 8 -1.19 -1.88 12.48
N VAL A 9 -0.59 -1.27 11.47
CA VAL A 9 0.85 -0.97 11.41
C VAL A 9 1.02 0.55 11.42
N THR A 10 1.80 1.06 12.36
CA THR A 10 2.10 2.50 12.45
C THR A 10 3.60 2.70 12.66
N LEU A 11 4.21 3.49 11.79
CA LEU A 11 5.58 3.96 11.90
C LEU A 11 5.55 5.50 11.87
N GLN A 12 6.29 6.13 12.77
CA GLN A 12 6.25 7.58 12.99
C GLN A 12 7.57 8.06 13.59
N ALA A 13 8.69 7.77 12.92
CA ALA A 13 9.98 8.24 13.42
C ALA A 13 11.04 8.35 12.32
N GLY A 14 11.91 9.35 12.47
CA GLY A 14 13.07 9.50 11.61
C GLY A 14 12.73 10.11 10.25
N SER A 15 13.62 9.88 9.29
CA SER A 15 13.51 10.46 7.94
C SER A 15 12.81 9.53 6.95
N TYR A 16 12.75 8.23 7.25
CA TYR A 16 12.25 7.22 6.33
C TYR A 16 11.45 6.18 7.09
N ASP A 17 10.22 5.94 6.67
CA ASP A 17 9.41 4.79 7.11
C ASP A 17 9.11 3.91 5.90
N ALA A 18 9.23 2.59 6.10
CA ALA A 18 8.96 1.63 5.04
C ALA A 18 8.26 0.39 5.59
N VAL A 19 7.24 -0.06 4.87
CA VAL A 19 6.59 -1.36 5.08
C VAL A 19 6.72 -2.17 3.81
N VAL A 20 7.23 -3.39 3.96
CA VAL A 20 7.27 -4.37 2.87
C VAL A 20 6.39 -5.54 3.27
N ILE A 21 5.45 -5.85 2.39
CA ILE A 21 4.59 -7.02 2.49
C ILE A 21 5.05 -7.98 1.40
N ASP A 22 5.87 -8.94 1.83
CA ASP A 22 6.36 -10.02 0.98
C ASP A 22 5.30 -11.12 0.86
N GLY A 23 5.17 -11.69 -0.33
CA GLY A 23 4.03 -12.47 -0.78
C GLY A 23 3.69 -13.70 0.05
N GLY A 24 2.43 -14.14 -0.10
CA GLY A 24 1.89 -15.36 0.49
C GLY A 24 0.43 -15.57 0.11
N GLU A 25 -0.16 -16.68 0.53
CA GLU A 25 -1.60 -16.93 0.36
C GLU A 25 -2.40 -16.43 1.58
N PHE A 26 -3.14 -15.34 1.40
CA PHE A 26 -3.94 -14.73 2.46
C PHE A 26 -5.42 -14.75 2.11
N SER A 27 -6.21 -15.19 3.09
CA SER A 27 -7.68 -15.17 2.99
C SER A 27 -8.31 -13.99 3.71
N GLU A 28 -7.49 -13.17 4.37
CA GLU A 28 -7.86 -12.02 5.18
C GLU A 28 -6.82 -10.91 4.96
N PRO A 29 -7.16 -9.64 5.19
CA PRO A 29 -6.18 -8.56 5.09
C PRO A 29 -4.95 -8.78 5.96
N VAL A 30 -3.76 -8.51 5.41
CA VAL A 30 -2.49 -8.59 6.15
C VAL A 30 -2.50 -7.60 7.32
N ALA A 31 -3.01 -6.39 7.05
CA ALA A 31 -3.30 -5.37 8.05
C ALA A 31 -4.69 -4.77 7.82
N GLN A 32 -5.40 -4.32 8.85
CA GLN A 32 -6.59 -3.48 8.60
C GLN A 32 -6.15 -2.09 8.17
N SER A 33 -5.13 -1.51 8.80
CA SER A 33 -4.59 -0.20 8.42
C SER A 33 -3.07 -0.16 8.44
N VAL A 34 -2.48 0.54 7.48
CA VAL A 34 -1.05 0.91 7.45
C VAL A 34 -0.94 2.43 7.47
N THR A 35 -0.16 2.97 8.42
CA THR A 35 0.09 4.41 8.53
C THR A 35 1.57 4.68 8.69
N LEU A 36 2.18 5.39 7.75
CA LEU A 36 3.58 5.85 7.83
C LEU A 36 3.60 7.37 7.93
N GLN A 37 4.53 7.88 8.74
CA GLN A 37 4.61 9.30 9.08
C GLN A 37 6.06 9.76 9.30
N ALA A 38 6.90 9.58 8.29
CA ALA A 38 8.30 9.99 8.35
C ALA A 38 8.52 11.45 7.95
N GLY A 39 9.67 12.00 8.35
CA GLY A 39 10.04 13.38 8.02
C GLY A 39 10.46 13.61 6.56
N SER A 40 10.67 12.56 5.75
CA SER A 40 11.13 12.72 4.36
C SER A 40 10.52 11.74 3.36
N TYR A 41 10.48 10.44 3.67
CA TYR A 41 9.93 9.44 2.74
C TYR A 41 9.11 8.38 3.47
N ASP A 42 7.93 8.12 2.93
CA ASP A 42 7.06 7.02 3.35
C ASP A 42 6.87 6.06 2.17
N ILE A 43 7.14 4.76 2.39
CA ILE A 43 7.09 3.76 1.33
C ILE A 43 6.33 2.52 1.78
N VAL A 44 5.34 2.10 1.00
CA VAL A 44 4.71 0.79 1.11
C VAL A 44 5.01 -0.01 -0.15
N VAL A 45 5.55 -1.21 0.01
CA VAL A 45 5.76 -2.16 -1.08
C VAL A 45 4.97 -3.43 -0.78
N VAL A 46 4.19 -3.88 -1.77
CA VAL A 46 3.54 -5.19 -1.78
C VAL A 46 4.16 -5.97 -2.93
N ASP A 47 4.80 -7.09 -2.62
CA ASP A 47 5.52 -7.94 -3.59
C ASP A 47 4.89 -9.34 -3.63
N GLY A 48 4.16 -9.64 -4.71
CA GLY A 48 3.62 -10.96 -5.02
C GLY A 48 2.60 -11.51 -4.01
N GLY A 49 2.11 -12.72 -4.28
CA GLY A 49 1.16 -13.45 -3.43
C GLY A 49 -0.20 -13.71 -4.06
N GLU A 50 -1.04 -14.48 -3.37
CA GLU A 50 -2.44 -14.71 -3.74
C GLU A 50 -3.32 -14.17 -2.63
N PHE A 51 -4.17 -13.19 -2.97
CA PHE A 51 -5.01 -12.49 -2.02
C PHE A 51 -6.46 -12.56 -2.48
N SER A 52 -7.31 -13.17 -1.65
CA SER A 52 -8.76 -13.16 -1.85
C SER A 52 -9.45 -11.94 -1.22
N GLU A 53 -8.72 -11.20 -0.38
CA GLU A 53 -9.16 -9.96 0.30
C GLU A 53 -8.08 -8.89 0.11
N PRO A 54 -8.41 -7.59 0.28
CA PRO A 54 -7.42 -6.52 0.21
C PRO A 54 -6.25 -6.75 1.15
N VAL A 55 -5.02 -6.47 0.71
CA VAL A 55 -3.81 -6.56 1.55
C VAL A 55 -3.93 -5.65 2.77
N ALA A 56 -4.49 -4.44 2.56
CA ALA A 56 -4.89 -3.54 3.63
C ALA A 56 -6.28 -2.96 3.36
N GLN A 57 -7.08 -2.72 4.41
CA GLN A 57 -8.31 -1.95 4.21
C GLN A 57 -7.99 -0.47 3.94
N SER A 58 -6.99 0.07 4.63
CA SER A 58 -6.50 1.42 4.35
C SER A 58 -4.97 1.54 4.40
N VAL A 59 -4.44 2.34 3.49
CA VAL A 59 -3.04 2.80 3.49
C VAL A 59 -3.03 4.32 3.57
N THR A 60 -2.26 4.85 4.52
CA THR A 60 -2.11 6.29 4.74
C THR A 60 -0.63 6.62 4.88
N LEU A 61 -0.09 7.38 3.94
CA LEU A 61 1.24 7.95 4.00
C LEU A 61 1.06 9.47 4.16
N GLN A 62 1.76 10.06 5.12
CA GLN A 62 1.54 11.44 5.52
C GLN A 62 2.82 12.03 6.05
N PHE A 63 3.01 13.32 5.77
CA PHE A 63 4.23 14.03 6.16
C PHE A 63 5.44 13.57 5.32
N GLY A 64 6.50 14.37 5.36
CA GLY A 64 7.65 14.15 4.49
C GLY A 64 7.51 14.78 3.11
N SER A 65 8.48 14.49 2.26
CA SER A 65 8.58 15.04 0.90
C SER A 65 8.03 14.09 -0.15
N TYR A 66 8.06 12.77 0.10
CA TYR A 66 7.66 11.77 -0.88
C TYR A 66 6.91 10.60 -0.25
N ASP A 67 5.76 10.27 -0.83
CA ASP A 67 4.95 9.12 -0.45
C ASP A 67 4.86 8.17 -1.62
N VAL A 68 5.17 6.88 -1.41
CA VAL A 68 5.21 5.89 -2.48
C VAL A 68 4.49 4.62 -2.07
N VAL A 69 3.56 4.17 -2.92
CA VAL A 69 3.00 2.82 -2.87
C VAL A 69 3.42 2.09 -4.12
N VAL A 70 4.04 0.93 -3.95
CA VAL A 70 4.41 0.02 -5.04
C VAL A 70 3.68 -1.30 -4.84
N VAL A 71 3.00 -1.75 -5.88
CA VAL A 71 2.45 -3.10 -5.99
C VAL A 71 3.18 -3.77 -7.15
N ASP A 72 3.92 -4.82 -6.84
CA ASP A 72 4.68 -5.61 -7.82
C ASP A 72 4.17 -7.06 -7.81
N GLY A 73 3.57 -7.51 -8.91
CA GLY A 73 3.14 -8.90 -9.08
C GLY A 73 2.00 -9.35 -8.16
N GLY A 74 1.61 -10.63 -8.28
CA GLY A 74 0.56 -11.28 -7.45
C GLY A 74 -0.78 -11.51 -8.17
N GLU A 75 -1.64 -12.33 -7.59
CA GLU A 75 -3.02 -12.52 -8.00
C GLU A 75 -3.95 -11.94 -6.93
N PHE A 76 -4.77 -10.97 -7.33
CA PHE A 76 -5.68 -10.30 -6.43
C PHE A 76 -7.10 -10.42 -6.97
N SER A 77 -7.98 -10.98 -6.13
CA SER A 77 -9.41 -11.04 -6.42
C SER A 77 -10.11 -9.72 -6.09
N GLU A 78 -9.52 -8.93 -5.21
CA GLU A 78 -9.98 -7.63 -4.72
C GLU A 78 -8.87 -6.58 -4.89
N PRO A 79 -9.16 -5.28 -4.77
CA PRO A 79 -8.12 -4.25 -4.76
C PRO A 79 -7.08 -4.49 -3.66
N VAL A 80 -5.81 -4.18 -3.92
CA VAL A 80 -4.71 -4.28 -2.93
C VAL A 80 -5.03 -3.49 -1.67
N ALA A 81 -5.64 -2.31 -1.82
CA ALA A 81 -6.22 -1.59 -0.72
C ALA A 81 -7.60 -1.00 -1.05
N GLN A 82 -8.52 -0.97 -0.09
CA GLN A 82 -9.81 -0.31 -0.32
C GLN A 82 -9.63 1.22 -0.41
N SER A 83 -8.79 1.80 0.43
CA SER A 83 -8.39 3.20 0.31
C SER A 83 -6.88 3.41 0.42
N VAL A 84 -6.38 4.32 -0.41
CA VAL A 84 -5.02 4.84 -0.36
C VAL A 84 -5.07 6.35 -0.25
N THR A 85 -4.43 6.90 0.78
CA THR A 85 -4.27 8.33 0.98
C THR A 85 -2.80 8.66 1.10
N LEU A 86 -2.30 9.47 0.18
CA LEU A 86 -0.92 9.96 0.16
C LEU A 86 -0.94 11.48 0.33
N GLN A 87 -0.14 12.00 1.25
CA GLN A 87 -0.13 13.41 1.62
C GLN A 87 1.30 13.92 1.81
N ALA A 88 2.16 13.64 0.83
CA ALA A 88 3.51 14.17 0.80
C ALA A 88 3.50 15.68 0.57
N GLY A 89 4.51 16.36 1.09
CA GLY A 89 4.73 17.78 0.81
C GLY A 89 5.24 18.06 -0.61
N SER A 90 5.65 17.05 -1.38
CA SER A 90 6.16 17.25 -2.75
C SER A 90 5.60 16.28 -3.77
N TYR A 91 5.72 14.97 -3.57
CA TYR A 91 5.25 13.99 -4.55
C TYR A 91 4.71 12.70 -3.93
N ASP A 92 3.53 12.32 -4.38
CA ASP A 92 2.85 11.08 -4.14
C ASP A 92 2.98 10.22 -5.40
N LEU A 93 3.27 8.94 -5.21
CA LEU A 93 3.43 7.99 -6.30
C LEU A 93 2.72 6.68 -5.95
N VAL A 94 1.89 6.22 -6.89
CA VAL A 94 1.38 4.84 -6.86
C VAL A 94 1.85 4.16 -8.13
N ILE A 95 2.62 3.10 -7.96
CA ILE A 95 3.09 2.22 -9.03
C ILE A 95 2.39 0.88 -8.85
N VAL A 96 1.78 0.42 -9.93
CA VAL A 96 1.23 -0.93 -10.04
C VAL A 96 1.89 -1.56 -11.25
N ASP A 97 2.72 -2.58 -11.03
CA ASP A 97 3.46 -3.28 -12.08
C ASP A 97 3.30 -4.79 -11.91
N GLY A 98 2.83 -5.47 -12.95
CA GLY A 98 2.69 -6.92 -12.94
C GLY A 98 1.61 -7.47 -12.00
N GLY A 99 1.17 -8.70 -12.29
CA GLY A 99 0.12 -9.40 -11.53
C GLY A 99 -1.22 -9.47 -12.25
N ALA A 100 -2.02 -10.48 -11.92
CA ALA A 100 -3.39 -10.59 -12.38
C ALA A 100 -4.29 -9.87 -11.36
N LEU A 101 -4.59 -8.60 -11.64
CA LEU A 101 -5.62 -7.88 -10.91
C LEU A 101 -6.97 -8.16 -11.56
N SER A 102 -7.89 -8.73 -10.79
CA SER A 102 -9.28 -8.86 -11.22
C SER A 102 -10.00 -7.50 -11.19
N GLU A 103 -9.48 -6.55 -10.40
CA GLU A 103 -10.00 -5.20 -10.21
C GLU A 103 -8.90 -4.12 -10.25
N SER A 104 -9.24 -2.86 -9.94
CA SER A 104 -8.26 -1.79 -9.72
C SER A 104 -7.35 -2.12 -8.53
N ALA A 105 -6.10 -1.62 -8.51
CA ALA A 105 -5.20 -1.78 -7.36
C ALA A 105 -5.74 -1.12 -6.07
N ALA A 106 -6.60 -0.11 -6.21
CA ALA A 106 -7.35 0.44 -5.09
C ALA A 106 -8.76 0.88 -5.52
N CYS A 107 -9.71 0.83 -4.58
CA CYS A 107 -11.08 1.31 -4.81
C CYS A 107 -11.16 2.85 -4.76
N SER A 108 -10.36 3.48 -3.90
CA SER A 108 -10.20 4.94 -3.82
C SER A 108 -8.73 5.32 -3.61
N VAL A 109 -8.28 6.34 -4.35
CA VAL A 109 -6.93 6.89 -4.27
C VAL A 109 -7.03 8.40 -4.15
N ASP A 110 -6.61 8.94 -3.01
CA ASP A 110 -6.49 10.37 -2.74
C ASP A 110 -5.01 10.76 -2.72
N LEU A 111 -4.62 11.59 -3.70
CA LEU A 111 -3.26 12.12 -3.86
C LEU A 111 -3.33 13.63 -3.64
N VAL A 112 -2.54 14.15 -2.70
CA VAL A 112 -2.45 15.60 -2.48
C VAL A 112 -1.58 16.26 -3.55
N SER A 113 -0.55 15.57 -4.02
CA SER A 113 0.34 16.03 -5.09
C SER A 113 1.06 14.86 -5.72
N GLY A 114 0.88 14.52 -7.01
CA GLY A 114 1.58 13.33 -7.52
C GLY A 114 1.10 12.78 -8.86
N PHE A 115 1.57 11.57 -9.16
CA PHE A 115 1.23 10.82 -10.37
C PHE A 115 0.73 9.41 -10.00
N TYR A 116 -0.28 8.95 -10.72
CA TYR A 116 -0.82 7.59 -10.63
C TYR A 116 -0.56 6.88 -11.97
N SER A 117 0.09 5.72 -11.94
CA SER A 117 0.40 4.94 -13.15
C SER A 117 -0.01 3.48 -12.99
N LEU A 118 -0.72 2.95 -13.98
CA LEU A 118 -0.99 1.52 -14.16
C LEU A 118 -0.15 1.05 -15.35
N ALA A 119 0.66 0.01 -15.17
CA ALA A 119 1.38 -0.67 -16.25
C ALA A 119 0.71 -2.01 -16.59
#